data_AF-A0A1Q2TWD9-F1
#
_entry.id   AF-A0A1Q2TWD9-F1
#
_cell.length_a   1.000
_cell.length_b   1.000
_cell.length_c   1.000
_cell.angle_alpha   90.00
_cell.angle_beta   90.00
_cell.angle_gamma   90.00
#
_symmetry.space_group_name_H-M   'P 1'
#
loop_
_entity.id
_entity.type
_entity.pdbx_description
1 polymer ?
#
loop_
_entity_poly.entity_id
_entity_poly.type
_entity_poly.pdbx_seq_one_letter_code
_entity_poly.pdbx_strand_id
1 'polypeptide(L)'
;MLFEPYFWLHIAGLALLPLVWALLAIALAVGIPFPVANLELGLIILLGGMPVWILQILRPWQPFGLAFLQIPPEQLDERQRQILRLVQGTRQPVFNVLGAIAMVILLWQVAHYAPLAIGVAAMLPQWHILGFGAAIVLFFFSNVLFQIPLTLLPALLISEKTVQEIDPHPTVSVRRDFACWGFPLGQLFPPRRLP
;
A
#
# COMPACT_ATOMS: atom_id res chain seq x y z
N MET A 1 -1.26 -19.38 8.86
CA MET A 1 -1.70 -18.19 8.08
C MET A 1 -1.37 -18.20 6.59
N LEU A 2 -0.31 -18.89 6.14
CA LEU A 2 0.17 -18.88 4.75
C LEU A 2 -0.83 -19.30 3.66
N PHE A 3 -2.06 -19.68 4.00
CA PHE A 3 -3.10 -20.07 3.04
C PHE A 3 -4.27 -19.09 2.99
N GLU A 4 -4.17 -17.88 3.53
CA GLU A 4 -5.20 -16.86 3.35
C GLU A 4 -5.13 -16.27 1.93
N PRO A 5 -6.11 -16.49 1.04
CA PRO A 5 -6.00 -16.12 -0.37
C PRO A 5 -5.81 -14.62 -0.60
N TYR A 6 -6.45 -13.79 0.23
CA TYR A 6 -6.32 -12.33 0.16
C TYR A 6 -4.89 -11.86 0.45
N PHE A 7 -4.12 -12.60 1.26
CA PHE A 7 -2.74 -12.22 1.56
C PHE A 7 -1.83 -12.42 0.35
N TRP A 8 -1.99 -13.56 -0.33
CA TRP A 8 -1.26 -13.82 -1.57
C TRP A 8 -1.56 -12.81 -2.66
N LEU A 9 -2.78 -12.29 -2.70
CA LEU A 9 -3.16 -11.26 -3.66
C LEU A 9 -2.39 -9.95 -3.44
N HIS A 10 -2.23 -9.53 -2.19
CA HIS A 10 -1.43 -8.34 -1.85
C HIS A 10 0.07 -8.57 -2.06
N ILE A 11 0.58 -9.77 -1.71
CA ILE A 11 1.97 -10.15 -1.99
C ILE A 11 2.25 -10.18 -3.50
N ALA A 12 1.32 -10.70 -4.31
CA ALA A 12 1.42 -10.65 -5.76
C ALA A 12 1.39 -9.21 -6.29
N GLY A 13 0.60 -8.33 -5.66
CA GLY A 13 0.63 -6.89 -5.93
C GLY A 13 2.01 -6.26 -5.72
N LEU A 14 2.79 -6.73 -4.74
CA LEU A 14 4.16 -6.27 -4.50
C LEU A 14 5.09 -6.57 -5.69
N ALA A 15 4.81 -7.59 -6.50
CA ALA A 15 5.58 -7.89 -7.71
C ALA A 15 5.42 -6.82 -8.80
N LEU A 16 4.39 -5.96 -8.71
CA LEU A 16 4.24 -4.79 -9.60
C LEU A 16 5.14 -3.63 -9.18
N LEU A 17 5.70 -3.66 -7.97
CA LEU A 17 6.48 -2.55 -7.42
C LEU A 17 7.69 -2.20 -8.32
N PRO A 18 8.55 -3.13 -8.78
CA PRO A 18 9.67 -2.79 -9.66
C PRO A 18 9.23 -2.09 -10.95
N LEU A 19 8.10 -2.50 -11.54
CA LEU A 19 7.55 -1.88 -12.74
C LEU A 19 7.11 -0.43 -12.47
N VAL A 20 6.35 -0.21 -11.39
CA VAL A 20 5.88 1.14 -11.01
C VAL A 20 7.07 2.06 -10.73
N TRP A 21 8.12 1.53 -10.12
CA TRP A 21 9.36 2.25 -9.82
C TRP A 21 10.17 2.60 -11.08
N ALA A 22 10.20 1.70 -12.07
CA ALA A 22 10.79 2.01 -13.38
C ALA A 22 10.00 3.11 -14.12
N LEU A 23 8.67 3.05 -14.08
CA LEU A 23 7.81 4.09 -14.65
C LEU A 23 8.00 5.44 -13.91
N LEU A 24 8.18 5.40 -12.59
CA LEU A 24 8.48 6.59 -11.79
C LEU A 24 9.82 7.21 -12.20
N ALA A 25 10.85 6.40 -12.43
CA ALA A 25 12.14 6.87 -12.93
C ALA A 25 12.02 7.55 -14.31
N ILE A 26 11.24 6.95 -15.22
CA ILE A 26 10.94 7.55 -16.53
C ILE A 26 10.21 8.88 -16.35
N ALA A 27 9.18 8.94 -15.50
CA ALA A 27 8.39 10.14 -15.26
C ALA A 27 9.24 11.30 -14.71
N LEU A 28 10.16 11.02 -13.78
CA LEU A 28 11.09 12.01 -13.24
C LEU A 28 12.12 12.52 -14.27
N ALA A 29 12.41 11.72 -15.30
CA ALA A 29 13.34 12.10 -16.37
C ALA A 29 12.69 12.93 -17.49
N VAL A 30 11.38 13.19 -17.44
CA VAL A 30 10.67 13.96 -18.48
C VAL A 30 10.88 15.47 -18.29
N GLY A 31 11.38 16.11 -19.35
CA GLY A 31 11.55 17.56 -19.40
C GLY A 31 12.68 18.08 -18.51
N ILE A 32 12.77 19.41 -18.40
CA ILE A 32 13.78 20.08 -17.57
C ILE A 32 13.19 20.28 -16.17
N PRO A 33 13.84 19.79 -15.10
CA PRO A 33 13.37 20.00 -13.74
C PRO A 33 13.36 21.48 -13.38
N PHE A 34 12.48 21.87 -12.46
CA PHE A 34 12.50 23.20 -11.90
C PHE A 34 13.85 23.46 -11.18
N PRO A 35 14.30 24.72 -11.12
CA PRO A 35 15.60 25.08 -10.52
C PRO A 35 15.72 24.72 -9.02
N VAL A 36 14.61 24.31 -8.39
CA VAL A 36 14.51 23.83 -7.02
C VAL A 36 14.16 22.33 -6.98
N ALA A 37 14.99 21.49 -7.57
CA ALA A 37 14.73 20.05 -7.73
C ALA A 37 14.34 19.30 -6.42
N ASN A 38 14.89 19.72 -5.27
CA ASN A 38 14.53 19.14 -3.97
C ASN A 38 13.08 19.47 -3.54
N LEU A 39 12.51 20.57 -4.03
CA LEU A 39 11.11 20.94 -3.75
C LEU A 39 10.14 19.97 -4.45
N GLU A 40 10.46 19.54 -5.67
CA GLU A 40 9.64 18.56 -6.40
C GLU A 40 9.55 17.24 -5.65
N LEU A 41 10.68 16.71 -5.16
CA LEU A 41 10.67 15.50 -4.34
C LEU A 41 9.86 15.69 -3.06
N GLY A 42 9.97 16.86 -2.42
CA GLY A 42 9.15 17.22 -1.28
C GLY A 42 7.65 17.21 -1.59
N LEU A 43 7.25 17.73 -2.75
CA LEU A 43 5.86 17.74 -3.21
C LEU A 43 5.37 16.34 -3.60
N ILE A 44 6.22 15.50 -4.22
CA ILE A 44 5.89 14.10 -4.51
C ILE A 44 5.67 13.34 -3.20
N ILE A 45 6.51 13.57 -2.19
CA ILE A 45 6.33 13.01 -0.84
C ILE A 45 5.02 13.49 -0.22
N LEU A 46 4.77 14.81 -0.27
CA LEU A 46 3.60 15.43 0.34
C LEU A 46 2.29 14.96 -0.30
N LEU A 47 2.24 14.88 -1.63
CA LEU A 47 1.00 14.59 -2.37
C LEU A 47 0.81 13.10 -2.64
N GLY A 48 1.90 12.35 -2.87
CA GLY A 48 1.85 10.92 -3.15
C GLY A 48 2.05 10.04 -1.93
N GLY A 49 2.89 10.43 -0.97
CA GLY A 49 3.22 9.63 0.21
C GLY A 49 2.34 9.91 1.42
N MET A 50 2.28 11.18 1.86
CA MET A 50 1.64 11.54 3.12
C MET A 50 0.17 11.09 3.23
N PRO A 51 -0.70 11.20 2.20
CA PRO A 51 -2.07 10.73 2.32
C PRO A 51 -2.15 9.25 2.69
N VAL A 52 -1.29 8.42 2.08
CA VAL A 52 -1.24 6.97 2.37
C VAL A 52 -0.74 6.72 3.78
N TRP A 53 0.33 7.41 4.20
CA TRP A 53 0.92 7.20 5.53
C TRP A 53 0.01 7.66 6.67
N ILE A 54 -0.64 8.82 6.51
CA ILE A 54 -1.60 9.33 7.49
C ILE A 54 -2.76 8.36 7.63
N LEU A 55 -3.31 7.88 6.50
CA LEU A 55 -4.39 6.89 6.53
C LEU A 55 -3.94 5.61 7.24
N GLN A 56 -2.77 5.07 6.91
CA GLN A 56 -2.28 3.85 7.54
C GLN A 56 -2.03 3.98 9.04
N ILE A 57 -1.54 5.14 9.50
CA ILE A 57 -1.32 5.40 10.93
C ILE A 57 -2.65 5.56 11.69
N LEU A 58 -3.62 6.27 11.11
CA LEU A 58 -4.90 6.54 11.78
C LEU A 58 -5.87 5.36 11.71
N ARG A 59 -5.94 4.70 10.54
CA ARG A 59 -6.88 3.63 10.21
C ARG A 59 -6.21 2.68 9.21
N PRO A 60 -5.53 1.62 9.68
CA PRO A 60 -4.84 0.71 8.78
C PRO A 60 -5.82 0.12 7.75
N TRP A 61 -5.29 -0.24 6.58
CA TRP A 61 -6.11 -0.79 5.51
C TRP A 61 -6.75 -2.12 5.92
N GLN A 62 -8.03 -2.32 5.59
CA GLN A 62 -8.65 -3.64 5.75
C GLN A 62 -8.18 -4.57 4.61
N PRO A 63 -7.42 -5.64 4.90
CA PRO A 63 -6.74 -6.42 3.86
C PRO A 63 -7.66 -7.37 3.08
N PHE A 64 -8.92 -7.53 3.46
CA PHE A 64 -9.84 -8.48 2.83
C PHE A 64 -10.55 -7.83 1.63
N GLY A 65 -9.86 -7.87 0.49
CA GLY A 65 -10.30 -7.27 -0.76
C GLY A 65 -9.20 -7.33 -1.84
N LEU A 66 -9.50 -6.74 -2.99
CA LEU A 66 -8.58 -6.58 -4.12
C LEU A 66 -8.65 -5.14 -4.64
N ALA A 67 -7.56 -4.39 -4.52
CA ALA A 67 -7.47 -3.01 -5.03
C ALA A 67 -8.66 -2.14 -4.59
N PHE A 68 -9.60 -1.85 -5.50
CA PHE A 68 -10.81 -1.06 -5.27
C PHE A 68 -12.05 -1.89 -4.92
N LEU A 69 -11.90 -3.19 -4.69
CA LEU A 69 -12.97 -4.11 -4.31
C LEU A 69 -12.72 -4.58 -2.89
N GLN A 70 -13.75 -4.55 -2.05
CA GLN A 70 -13.60 -4.90 -0.64
C GLN A 70 -14.76 -5.75 -0.15
N ILE A 71 -14.44 -6.72 0.72
CA ILE A 71 -15.46 -7.47 1.45
C ILE A 71 -16.06 -6.54 2.52
N PRO A 72 -17.38 -6.33 2.53
CA PRO A 72 -18.04 -5.57 3.58
C PRO A 72 -17.73 -6.17 4.95
N PRO A 73 -17.48 -5.35 5.99
CA PRO A 73 -17.22 -5.84 7.34
C PRO A 73 -18.26 -6.82 7.87
N GLU A 74 -19.51 -6.69 7.40
CA GLU A 74 -20.64 -7.55 7.75
C GLU A 74 -20.52 -8.98 7.21
N GLN A 75 -19.66 -9.19 6.21
CA GLN A 75 -19.39 -10.49 5.57
C GLN A 75 -18.05 -11.10 5.99
N LEU A 76 -17.31 -10.44 6.90
CA LEU A 76 -16.07 -10.98 7.43
C LEU A 76 -16.36 -12.14 8.37
N ASP A 77 -15.66 -13.26 8.14
CA ASP A 77 -15.75 -14.40 9.04
C ASP A 77 -15.00 -14.14 10.37
N GLU A 78 -15.17 -15.05 11.32
CA GLU A 78 -14.56 -14.94 12.64
C GLU A 78 -13.04 -14.81 12.58
N ARG A 79 -12.39 -15.63 11.74
CA ARG A 79 -10.95 -15.67 11.57
C ARG A 79 -10.41 -14.37 10.97
N GLN A 80 -11.09 -13.82 9.97
CA GLN A 80 -10.75 -12.53 9.36
C GLN A 80 -10.84 -11.41 10.39
N ARG A 81 -11.83 -11.44 11.28
CA ARG A 81 -11.95 -10.47 12.39
C ARG A 81 -10.87 -10.64 13.46
N GLN A 82 -10.42 -11.87 13.75
CA GLN A 82 -9.26 -12.10 14.62
C GLN A 82 -7.97 -11.52 14.02
N ILE A 83 -7.79 -11.68 12.70
CA ILE A 83 -6.68 -11.06 11.97
C ILE A 83 -6.76 -9.53 12.04
N LEU A 84 -7.94 -8.93 11.84
CA LEU A 84 -8.10 -7.48 12.00
C LEU A 84 -7.65 -7.03 13.40
N ARG A 85 -7.97 -7.78 14.45
CA ARG A 85 -7.55 -7.45 15.81
C ARG A 85 -6.03 -7.38 15.96
N LEU A 86 -5.28 -8.23 15.26
CA LEU A 86 -3.82 -8.19 15.22
C LEU A 86 -3.29 -6.97 14.46
N VAL A 87 -3.91 -6.64 13.33
CA VAL A 87 -3.54 -5.49 12.50
C VAL A 87 -3.81 -4.17 13.24
N GLN A 88 -4.83 -4.11 14.09
CA GLN A 88 -5.07 -2.95 14.97
C GLN A 88 -4.03 -2.81 16.09
N GLY A 89 -3.28 -3.87 16.39
CA GLY A 89 -2.38 -3.94 17.53
C GLY A 89 -1.27 -2.88 17.53
N THR A 90 -0.66 -2.68 18.69
CA THR A 90 0.32 -1.61 18.97
C THR A 90 1.59 -1.65 18.13
N ARG A 91 1.87 -2.76 17.43
CA ARG A 91 3.04 -2.91 16.55
C ARG A 91 2.82 -2.36 15.14
N GLN A 92 1.58 -2.22 14.69
CA GLN A 92 1.27 -1.78 13.33
C GLN A 92 1.76 -0.35 13.02
N PRO A 93 1.63 0.64 13.93
CA PRO A 93 2.16 1.98 13.70
C PRO A 93 3.68 1.98 13.46
N VAL A 94 4.43 1.12 14.15
CA VAL A 94 5.89 0.99 13.98
C VAL A 94 6.21 0.52 12.56
N PHE A 95 5.52 -0.52 12.08
CA PHE A 95 5.70 -1.00 10.71
C PHE A 95 5.35 0.09 9.68
N ASN A 96 4.24 0.81 9.88
CA ASN A 96 3.83 1.89 8.96
C ASN A 96 4.87 3.02 8.87
N VAL A 97 5.45 3.42 10.00
CA VAL A 97 6.53 4.44 10.04
C VAL A 97 7.79 3.93 9.34
N LEU A 98 8.22 2.70 9.62
CA LEU A 98 9.36 2.10 8.95
C LEU A 98 9.13 1.99 7.44
N GLY A 99 7.90 1.64 7.03
CA GLY A 99 7.51 1.58 5.63
C GLY A 99 7.53 2.96 4.95
N ALA A 100 7.07 4.01 5.64
CA ALA A 100 7.14 5.38 5.13
C ALA A 100 8.60 5.83 4.93
N ILE A 101 9.47 5.56 5.91
CA ILE A 101 10.91 5.86 5.80
C ILE A 101 11.52 5.10 4.62
N ALA A 102 11.22 3.81 4.47
CA ALA A 102 11.71 3.01 3.36
C ALA A 102 11.25 3.59 2.01
N MET A 103 9.99 4.00 1.88
CA MET A 103 9.46 4.60 0.65
C MET A 103 10.12 5.94 0.29
N VAL A 104 10.46 6.77 1.30
CA VAL A 104 11.23 8.01 1.08
C VAL A 104 12.65 7.70 0.60
N ILE A 105 13.34 6.76 1.26
CA ILE A 105 14.69 6.34 0.86
C ILE A 105 14.68 5.79 -0.56
N LEU A 106 13.71 4.92 -0.88
CA LEU A 106 13.59 4.38 -2.22
C LEU A 106 13.34 5.50 -3.24
N LEU A 107 12.44 6.46 -2.96
CA LEU A 107 12.14 7.56 -3.88
C LEU A 107 13.40 8.36 -4.19
N TRP A 108 14.22 8.59 -3.18
CA TRP A 108 15.52 9.23 -3.33
C TRP A 108 16.45 8.43 -4.27
N GLN A 109 16.51 7.11 -4.11
CA GLN A 109 17.28 6.25 -5.02
C GLN A 109 16.76 6.33 -6.46
N VAL A 110 15.45 6.29 -6.68
CA VAL A 110 14.89 6.44 -8.03
C VAL A 110 15.16 7.81 -8.63
N ALA A 111 15.04 8.87 -7.85
CA ALA A 111 15.39 10.21 -8.32
C ALA A 111 16.87 10.30 -8.71
N HIS A 112 17.76 9.68 -7.92
CA HIS A 112 19.18 9.62 -8.23
C HIS A 112 19.49 8.86 -9.53
N TYR A 113 18.78 7.76 -9.79
CA TYR A 113 18.96 6.93 -10.99
C TYR A 113 18.04 7.29 -12.17
N ALA A 114 17.12 8.24 -12.01
CA ALA A 114 16.23 8.71 -13.07
C ALA A 114 16.95 9.12 -14.37
N PRO A 115 18.17 9.71 -14.34
CA PRO A 115 18.91 10.01 -15.57
C PRO A 115 19.18 8.80 -16.48
N LEU A 116 19.21 7.59 -15.94
CA LEU A 116 19.35 6.36 -16.75
C LEU A 116 18.15 6.12 -17.67
N ALA A 117 16.99 6.71 -17.35
CA ALA A 117 15.76 6.59 -18.11
C ALA A 117 15.61 7.68 -19.21
N ILE A 118 16.57 8.62 -19.35
CA ILE A 118 16.48 9.73 -20.31
C ILE A 118 16.24 9.22 -21.75
N GLY A 119 16.88 8.12 -22.14
CA GLY A 119 16.70 7.55 -23.49
C GLY A 119 15.25 7.16 -23.79
N VAL A 120 14.54 6.61 -22.80
CA VAL A 120 13.10 6.28 -22.93
C VAL A 120 12.24 7.53 -22.76
N ALA A 121 12.57 8.38 -21.78
CA ALA A 121 11.83 9.61 -21.51
C ALA A 121 11.84 10.58 -22.69
N ALA A 122 12.92 10.60 -23.49
CA ALA A 122 13.03 11.41 -24.71
C ALA A 122 11.97 11.08 -25.77
N MET A 123 11.38 9.88 -25.73
CA MET A 123 10.29 9.46 -26.62
C MET A 123 8.92 10.01 -26.19
N LEU A 124 8.81 10.57 -24.98
CA LEU A 124 7.59 11.15 -24.43
C LEU A 124 7.52 12.66 -24.71
N PRO A 125 6.33 13.29 -24.63
CA PRO A 125 6.22 14.74 -24.62
C PRO A 125 7.06 15.32 -23.47
N GLN A 126 8.00 16.22 -23.79
CA GLN A 126 8.94 16.82 -22.82
C GLN A 126 8.30 17.87 -21.90
N TRP A 127 7.03 17.68 -21.55
CA TRP A 127 6.29 18.57 -20.65
C TRP A 127 6.59 18.15 -19.22
N HIS A 128 7.52 18.87 -18.58
CA HIS A 128 7.96 18.56 -17.23
C HIS A 128 6.80 18.43 -16.23
N ILE A 129 5.77 19.30 -16.35
CA ILE A 129 4.56 19.25 -15.50
C ILE A 129 3.83 17.91 -15.62
N LEU A 130 3.76 17.30 -16.81
CA LEU A 130 3.15 15.98 -16.99
C LEU A 130 3.99 14.89 -16.33
N GLY A 131 5.31 14.92 -16.49
CA GLY A 131 6.23 13.99 -15.83
C GLY A 131 6.13 14.07 -14.31
N PHE A 132 6.12 15.28 -13.78
CA PHE A 132 5.93 15.56 -12.36
C PHE A 132 4.58 15.06 -11.83
N GLY A 133 3.48 15.34 -12.55
CA GLY A 133 2.15 14.83 -12.19
C GLY A 133 2.08 13.30 -12.21
N ALA A 134 2.67 12.67 -13.22
CA ALA A 134 2.77 11.21 -13.29
C ALA A 134 3.61 10.65 -12.13
N ALA A 135 4.70 11.31 -11.74
CA ALA A 135 5.53 10.90 -10.62
C ALA A 135 4.76 10.91 -9.28
N ILE A 136 3.92 11.92 -9.04
CA ILE A 136 3.03 11.96 -7.85
C ILE A 136 2.10 10.73 -7.84
N VAL A 137 1.43 10.45 -8.96
CA VAL A 137 0.48 9.33 -9.06
C VAL A 137 1.17 7.98 -8.91
N LEU A 138 2.32 7.80 -9.56
CA LEU A 138 3.10 6.56 -9.49
C LEU A 138 3.68 6.36 -8.09
N PHE A 139 4.13 7.42 -7.42
CA PHE A 139 4.58 7.33 -6.04
C PHE A 139 3.41 7.04 -5.08
N PHE A 140 2.23 7.62 -5.30
CA PHE A 140 1.03 7.24 -4.55
C PHE A 140 0.72 5.76 -4.71
N PHE A 141 0.69 5.27 -5.94
CA PHE A 141 0.38 3.87 -6.23
C PHE A 141 1.44 2.91 -5.65
N SER A 142 2.73 3.26 -5.72
CA SER A 142 3.79 2.47 -5.10
C SER A 142 3.66 2.42 -3.58
N ASN A 143 3.26 3.52 -2.92
CA ASN A 143 2.97 3.54 -1.50
C ASN A 143 1.79 2.61 -1.15
N VAL A 144 0.71 2.62 -1.94
CA VAL A 144 -0.43 1.71 -1.73
C VAL A 144 0.01 0.25 -1.87
N LEU A 145 0.72 -0.09 -2.95
CA LEU A 145 1.21 -1.46 -3.20
C LEU A 145 2.17 -1.95 -2.12
N PHE A 146 3.00 -1.07 -1.55
CA PHE A 146 3.97 -1.45 -0.53
C PHE A 146 3.36 -1.52 0.87
N GLN A 147 2.53 -0.54 1.24
CA GLN A 147 1.99 -0.42 2.59
C GLN A 147 0.87 -1.43 2.87
N ILE A 148 0.08 -1.85 1.88
CA ILE A 148 -0.99 -2.85 2.12
C ILE A 148 -0.41 -4.21 2.57
N PRO A 149 0.56 -4.83 1.87
CA PRO A 149 1.22 -6.05 2.36
C PRO A 149 1.90 -5.87 3.71
N LEU A 150 2.42 -4.66 3.99
CA LEU A 150 3.05 -4.36 5.27
C LEU A 150 2.08 -4.47 6.45
N THR A 151 0.80 -4.16 6.25
CA THR A 151 -0.26 -4.38 7.27
C THR A 151 -0.48 -5.85 7.61
N LEU A 152 -0.05 -6.76 6.75
CA LEU A 152 -0.20 -8.20 6.97
C LEU A 152 0.95 -8.81 7.76
N LEU A 153 2.07 -8.10 7.94
CA LEU A 153 3.24 -8.65 8.62
C LEU A 153 2.94 -9.19 10.02
N PRO A 154 2.19 -8.49 10.90
CA PRO A 154 1.86 -9.05 12.22
C PRO A 154 1.11 -10.38 12.12
N ALA A 155 0.18 -10.50 11.16
CA ALA A 155 -0.58 -11.72 10.95
C ALA A 155 0.27 -12.85 10.34
N LEU A 156 1.30 -12.54 9.56
CA LEU A 156 2.23 -13.53 9.01
C LEU A 156 3.27 -14.03 10.03
N LEU A 157 3.61 -13.20 11.01
CA LEU A 157 4.65 -13.49 12.02
C LEU A 157 4.12 -14.25 13.25
N ILE A 158 2.81 -14.24 13.48
CA ILE A 158 2.18 -14.92 14.63
C ILE A 158 1.76 -16.34 14.23
N SER A 159 1.69 -17.27 15.19
CA SER A 159 1.25 -18.64 14.93
C SER A 159 -0.28 -18.75 14.81
N GLU A 160 -0.77 -19.72 14.03
CA GLU A 160 -2.22 -19.90 13.82
C GLU A 160 -2.97 -20.21 15.12
N LYS A 161 -2.35 -20.94 16.04
CA LYS A 161 -2.90 -21.23 17.38
C LYS A 161 -3.13 -19.95 18.18
N THR A 162 -2.14 -19.06 18.18
CA THR A 162 -2.21 -17.77 18.89
C THR A 162 -3.32 -16.87 18.33
N VAL A 163 -3.70 -17.02 17.06
CA VAL A 163 -4.77 -16.19 16.47
C VAL A 163 -6.15 -16.70 16.79
N GLN A 164 -6.32 -18.02 16.89
CA GLN A 164 -7.59 -18.61 17.32
C GLN A 164 -7.95 -18.24 18.77
N GLU A 165 -6.94 -17.95 19.59
CA GLU A 165 -7.11 -17.52 20.98
C GLU A 165 -7.47 -16.02 21.13
N ILE A 166 -7.40 -15.25 20.04
CA ILE A 166 -7.71 -13.82 20.06
C ILE A 166 -9.21 -13.62 19.86
N ASP A 167 -9.79 -12.74 20.67
CA ASP A 167 -11.18 -12.34 20.47
C ASP A 167 -11.36 -11.64 19.10
N PRO A 168 -12.34 -12.07 18.30
CA PRO A 168 -12.62 -11.46 17.01
C PRO A 168 -12.93 -9.97 17.13
N HIS A 169 -12.38 -9.15 16.24
CA HIS A 169 -12.70 -7.72 16.21
C HIS A 169 -14.21 -7.49 16.00
N PRO A 170 -14.87 -6.60 16.77
CA PRO A 170 -16.30 -6.34 16.60
C PRO A 170 -16.61 -5.80 15.21
N THR A 171 -17.59 -6.39 14.52
CA THR A 171 -18.00 -5.97 13.17
C THR A 171 -18.44 -4.50 13.11
N VAL A 172 -19.15 -4.03 14.15
CA VAL A 172 -19.67 -2.65 14.24
C VAL A 172 -18.57 -1.59 14.28
N SER A 173 -17.36 -1.93 14.74
CA SER A 173 -16.26 -0.97 14.82
C SER A 173 -15.27 -1.05 13.66
N VAL A 174 -15.37 -2.04 12.76
CA VAL A 174 -14.42 -2.21 11.65
C VAL A 174 -14.36 -0.98 10.75
N ARG A 175 -15.51 -0.41 10.35
CA ARG A 175 -15.54 0.80 9.49
C ARG A 175 -14.97 2.05 10.15
N ARG A 176 -14.97 2.08 11.49
CA ARG A 176 -14.39 3.16 12.29
C ARG A 176 -12.88 2.98 12.42
N ASP A 177 -12.45 1.75 12.65
CA ASP A 177 -11.09 1.41 13.06
C ASP A 177 -10.16 1.14 11.85
N PHE A 178 -10.71 0.79 10.68
CA PHE A 178 -9.97 0.46 9.46
C PHE A 178 -10.38 1.33 8.26
N ALA A 179 -9.44 1.51 7.34
CA ALA A 179 -9.74 2.10 6.04
C ALA A 179 -10.47 1.06 5.16
N CYS A 180 -11.79 1.19 5.12
CA CYS A 180 -12.66 0.40 4.26
C CYS A 180 -12.83 1.06 2.88
N TRP A 181 -11.81 0.97 2.03
CA TRP A 181 -11.77 1.65 0.73
C TRP A 181 -12.08 0.67 -0.39
N GLY A 182 -13.13 0.96 -1.16
CA GLY A 182 -13.52 0.17 -2.32
C GLY A 182 -15.03 0.03 -2.48
N PHE A 183 -15.44 -0.50 -3.63
CA PHE A 183 -16.80 -0.92 -3.86
C PHE A 183 -17.08 -2.23 -3.10
N PRO A 184 -18.25 -2.34 -2.45
CA PRO A 184 -18.63 -3.56 -1.77
C PRO A 184 -18.74 -4.68 -2.79
N LEU A 185 -18.00 -5.76 -2.54
CA LEU A 185 -18.07 -6.99 -3.33
C LEU A 185 -18.63 -8.10 -2.44
N GLY A 186 -19.29 -9.08 -3.05
CA GLY A 186 -19.51 -10.36 -2.37
C GLY A 186 -18.17 -11.04 -2.03
N GLN A 187 -18.23 -12.25 -1.49
CA GLN A 187 -17.03 -13.03 -1.24
C GLN A 187 -16.33 -13.41 -2.56
N LEU A 188 -15.04 -13.06 -2.70
CA LEU A 188 -14.19 -13.45 -3.84
C LEU A 188 -13.80 -14.93 -3.79
N PHE A 189 -13.68 -15.46 -2.58
CA PHE A 189 -13.34 -16.86 -2.32
C PHE A 189 -14.44 -17.49 -1.47
N PRO A 190 -14.76 -18.78 -1.68
CA PRO A 190 -15.76 -19.47 -0.87
C PRO A 190 -15.40 -19.42 0.62
N PRO A 191 -16.38 -19.30 1.52
CA PRO A 191 -16.13 -19.23 2.95
C PRO A 191 -15.49 -20.53 3.41
N ARG A 192 -14.33 -20.43 4.08
CA ARG A 192 -13.71 -21.62 4.68
C ARG A 192 -14.57 -22.07 5.85
N ARG A 193 -15.19 -23.24 5.71
CA ARG A 193 -15.72 -23.97 6.87
C ARG A 193 -14.51 -24.46 7.67
N LEU A 194 -14.37 -23.97 8.90
CA LEU A 194 -13.44 -24.57 9.86
C LEU A 194 -13.90 -26.02 10.11
N PRO A 195 -13.00 -27.01 10.11
CA PRO A 195 -13.28 -28.30 10.73
C PRO A 195 -13.38 -28.16 12.26
#